data_AF-A0AAJ3CWT7-F1
#
_entry.id   AF-A0AAJ3CWT7-F1
#
_cell.length_a   1.000
_cell.length_b   1.000
_cell.length_c   1.000
_cell.angle_alpha   90.00
_cell.angle_beta   90.00
_cell.angle_gamma   90.00
#
_symmetry.space_group_name_H-M   'P 1'
#
loop_
_entity.id
_entity.type
_entity.pdbx_description
1 polymer ?
#
loop_
_entity_poly.entity_id
_entity_poly.type
_entity_poly.pdbx_seq_one_letter_code
_entity_poly.pdbx_strand_id
1 'polypeptide(L)'
;MALRSKDFLFRRKTKDGSWQDFPESDSWYPANLDYHWNEQTLPLASGGYYGCTTGLHTISFTLRNFIGRIYVLATLASNPTDDDWFPIKFTESCNYYLEFTDMVILNPNGGDLIRQQGTTGTFAETVTGNFTYLKVGIDRDYISKYPSDVQKSLAGKLEQILINY
;
A
#
# COMPACT_ATOMS: atom_id res chain seq x y z
N MET A 1 3.62 -5.54 20.83
CA MET A 1 2.91 -4.25 21.01
C MET A 1 2.37 -3.89 19.64
N ALA A 2 1.10 -3.50 19.47
CA ALA A 2 0.55 -3.27 18.13
C ALA A 2 0.46 -1.78 17.82
N LEU A 3 1.08 -1.34 16.73
CA LEU A 3 0.89 0.02 16.20
C LEU A 3 -0.36 0.02 15.31
N ARG A 4 -1.28 0.96 15.52
CA ARG A 4 -2.59 1.03 14.84
C ARG A 4 -2.73 2.26 13.95
N SER A 5 -3.30 2.06 12.76
CA SER A 5 -3.27 3.01 11.64
C SER A 5 -3.96 4.37 11.77
N LYS A 6 -4.65 4.71 12.86
CA LYS A 6 -5.24 6.05 12.96
C LYS A 6 -4.19 7.18 13.00
N ASP A 7 -2.92 6.83 13.16
CA ASP A 7 -1.78 7.75 13.19
C ASP A 7 -0.84 7.62 11.98
N PHE A 8 -1.19 6.82 10.94
CA PHE A 8 -0.31 6.62 9.79
C PHE A 8 -0.65 7.54 8.62
N LEU A 9 0.31 8.39 8.27
CA LEU A 9 0.21 9.26 7.11
C LEU A 9 0.59 8.49 5.82
N PHE A 10 -0.23 8.68 4.79
CA PHE A 10 0.01 8.28 3.41
C PHE A 10 0.58 9.46 2.63
N ARG A 11 1.77 9.29 2.06
CA ARG A 11 2.35 10.21 1.10
C ARG A 11 1.89 9.86 -0.32
N ARG A 12 1.58 10.90 -1.09
CA ARG A 12 1.18 10.80 -2.50
C ARG A 12 1.94 11.81 -3.33
N LYS A 13 2.18 11.48 -4.59
CA LYS A 13 2.85 12.38 -5.53
C LYS A 13 1.80 13.12 -6.35
N THR A 14 1.87 14.44 -6.36
CA THR A 14 1.09 15.28 -7.28
C THR A 14 1.56 15.06 -8.72
N LYS A 15 0.75 15.44 -9.71
CA LYS A 15 1.13 15.49 -11.12
C LYS A 15 2.36 16.38 -11.36
N ASP A 16 2.53 17.42 -10.54
CA ASP A 16 3.69 18.32 -10.58
C ASP A 16 4.95 17.70 -9.95
N GLY A 17 4.82 16.51 -9.35
CA GLY A 17 5.92 15.74 -8.81
C GLY A 17 6.24 15.98 -7.34
N SER A 18 5.48 16.84 -6.65
CA SER A 18 5.63 17.13 -5.22
C SER A 18 4.95 16.05 -4.36
N TRP A 19 5.54 15.76 -3.20
CA TRP A 19 4.94 14.83 -2.23
C TRP A 19 4.07 15.56 -1.22
N GLN A 20 2.91 14.99 -0.90
CA GLN A 20 1.99 15.48 0.14
C GLN A 20 1.49 14.34 1.01
N ASP A 21 1.26 14.61 2.29
CA ASP A 21 0.90 13.63 3.31
C ASP A 21 -0.56 13.74 3.73
N PHE A 22 -1.24 12.60 3.89
CA PHE A 22 -2.66 12.48 4.18
C PHE A 22 -2.93 11.46 5.28
N PRO A 23 -3.94 11.66 6.14
CA PRO A 23 -4.25 10.75 7.25
C PRO A 23 -4.88 9.42 6.83
N GLU A 24 -5.35 9.30 5.59
CA GLU A 24 -5.96 8.08 5.06
C GLU A 24 -5.46 7.83 3.63
N SER A 25 -5.54 6.59 3.17
CA SER A 25 -5.49 6.33 1.72
C SER A 25 -6.76 6.88 1.06
N ASP A 26 -6.66 7.39 -0.17
CA ASP A 26 -7.72 8.25 -0.69
C ASP A 26 -9.06 7.51 -0.75
N SER A 27 -10.04 8.04 -0.03
CA SER A 27 -11.38 7.49 0.02
C SER A 27 -12.27 7.98 -1.10
N TRP A 28 -11.87 9.07 -1.78
CA TRP A 28 -12.69 9.70 -2.80
C TRP A 28 -11.81 10.44 -3.82
N TYR A 29 -11.27 9.68 -4.77
CA TYR A 29 -10.61 10.23 -5.94
C TYR A 29 -11.47 11.06 -6.93
N PRO A 30 -12.82 11.12 -6.93
CA PRO A 30 -13.53 11.96 -7.91
C PRO A 30 -13.28 13.46 -7.72
N ALA A 31 -12.77 13.91 -6.57
CA ALA A 31 -12.43 15.31 -6.32
C ALA A 31 -10.93 15.62 -6.49
N ASN A 32 -10.09 14.62 -6.72
CA ASN A 32 -8.64 14.75 -6.61
C ASN A 32 -7.92 14.41 -7.93
N LEU A 33 -8.08 15.30 -8.90
CA LEU A 33 -7.56 15.14 -10.26
C LEU A 33 -6.02 15.20 -10.34
N ASP A 34 -5.35 15.78 -9.34
CA ASP A 34 -3.96 16.20 -9.42
C ASP A 34 -2.94 15.24 -8.82
N TYR A 35 -3.31 13.98 -8.55
CA TYR A 35 -2.42 13.01 -7.93
C TYR A 35 -2.30 11.72 -8.74
N HIS A 36 -1.12 11.10 -8.63
CA HIS A 36 -0.92 9.70 -8.96
C HIS A 36 -1.69 8.85 -7.94
N TRP A 37 -2.31 7.76 -8.39
CA TRP A 37 -3.09 6.85 -7.55
C TRP A 37 -2.25 5.84 -6.75
N ASN A 38 -0.93 5.88 -6.94
CA ASN A 38 0.05 5.15 -6.15
C ASN A 38 0.34 5.93 -4.88
N GLU A 39 0.36 5.24 -3.76
CA GLU A 39 0.51 5.84 -2.44
C GLU A 39 1.51 5.02 -1.63
N GLN A 40 2.21 5.66 -0.70
CA GLN A 40 3.09 4.98 0.24
C GLN A 40 2.87 5.54 1.63
N THR A 41 3.02 4.74 2.68
CA THR A 41 3.04 5.27 4.05
C THR A 41 4.37 5.96 4.34
N LEU A 42 4.37 6.85 5.33
CA LEU A 42 5.61 7.23 6.00
C LEU A 42 6.29 5.99 6.63
N PRO A 43 7.61 6.07 6.92
CA PRO A 43 8.31 5.03 7.69
C PRO A 43 7.60 4.68 8.99
N LEU A 44 7.27 3.40 9.18
CA LEU A 44 6.62 2.85 10.36
C LEU A 44 7.67 2.13 11.19
N ALA A 45 7.85 2.54 12.45
CA ALA A 45 8.77 1.86 13.35
C ALA A 45 8.36 0.40 13.53
N SER A 46 9.30 -0.51 13.41
CA SER A 46 9.10 -1.96 13.56
C SER A 46 9.99 -2.50 14.68
N GLY A 47 9.95 -3.81 14.92
CA GLY A 47 10.63 -4.43 16.06
C GLY A 47 12.12 -4.09 16.18
N GLY A 48 12.85 -3.96 15.07
CA GLY A 48 14.26 -3.56 15.09
C GLY A 48 14.50 -2.16 15.68
N TYR A 49 13.57 -1.21 15.49
CA TYR A 49 13.65 0.13 16.09
C TYR A 49 13.54 0.08 17.61
N TYR A 50 12.74 -0.84 18.14
CA TYR A 50 12.54 -1.02 19.58
C TYR A 50 13.52 -2.03 20.21
N GLY A 51 14.50 -2.54 19.44
CA GLY A 51 15.47 -3.53 19.90
C GLY A 51 14.89 -4.95 20.05
N CYS A 52 13.73 -5.23 19.46
CA CYS A 52 13.17 -6.58 19.41
C CYS A 52 13.95 -7.43 18.39
N THR A 53 14.42 -8.60 18.83
CA THR A 53 15.28 -9.51 18.03
C THR A 53 14.57 -10.79 17.59
N THR A 54 13.27 -10.89 17.83
CA THR A 54 12.44 -12.03 17.41
C THR A 54 12.42 -12.20 15.90
N GLY A 55 12.60 -11.09 15.16
CA GLY A 55 12.55 -11.04 13.72
C GLY A 55 11.20 -11.41 13.14
N LEU A 56 10.13 -11.44 13.92
CA LEU A 56 8.79 -11.79 13.46
C LEU A 56 7.91 -10.54 13.43
N HIS A 57 7.31 -10.28 12.28
CA HIS A 57 6.35 -9.20 12.11
C HIS A 57 5.10 -9.74 11.45
N THR A 58 3.94 -9.41 12.02
CA THR A 58 2.65 -9.67 11.37
C THR A 58 2.05 -8.33 10.96
N ILE A 59 1.81 -8.19 9.66
CA ILE A 59 1.22 -7.00 9.07
C ILE A 59 -0.20 -7.35 8.65
N SER A 60 -1.18 -6.54 9.04
CA SER A 60 -2.56 -6.71 8.63
C SER A 60 -3.06 -5.50 7.85
N PHE A 61 -3.76 -5.76 6.75
CA PHE A 61 -4.32 -4.79 5.83
C PHE A 61 -5.85 -4.91 5.85
N THR A 62 -6.54 -3.83 6.20
CA THR A 62 -7.99 -3.74 6.08
C THR A 62 -8.34 -3.00 4.80
N LEU A 63 -9.05 -3.68 3.90
CA LEU A 63 -9.38 -3.21 2.56
C LEU A 63 -10.88 -2.91 2.46
N ARG A 64 -11.23 -1.85 1.74
CA ARG A 64 -12.62 -1.53 1.35
C ARG A 64 -12.69 -1.27 -0.13
N ASN A 65 -13.38 -2.16 -0.85
CA ASN A 65 -13.52 -2.11 -2.31
C ASN A 65 -12.16 -1.92 -3.03
N PHE A 66 -11.08 -2.45 -2.45
CA PHE A 66 -9.72 -2.16 -2.88
C PHE A 66 -9.40 -2.89 -4.18
N ILE A 67 -8.72 -2.18 -5.07
CA ILE A 67 -8.18 -2.71 -6.32
C ILE A 67 -6.73 -2.25 -6.43
N GLY A 68 -5.80 -3.16 -6.67
CA GLY A 68 -4.39 -2.87 -6.87
C GLY A 68 -3.47 -3.89 -6.21
N ARG A 69 -2.18 -3.57 -6.21
CA ARG A 69 -1.14 -4.34 -5.52
C ARG A 69 -0.70 -3.63 -4.25
N ILE A 70 -0.47 -4.39 -3.19
CA ILE A 70 0.12 -3.89 -1.95
C ILE A 70 1.51 -4.48 -1.82
N TYR A 71 2.52 -3.63 -1.63
CA TYR A 71 3.90 -4.05 -1.38
C TYR A 71 4.40 -3.48 -0.06
N VAL A 72 5.41 -4.11 0.52
CA VAL A 72 6.06 -3.65 1.75
C VAL A 72 7.53 -3.45 1.49
N LEU A 73 8.05 -2.29 1.90
CA LEU A 73 9.48 -1.99 1.91
C LEU A 73 9.99 -2.05 3.35
N ALA A 74 11.15 -2.66 3.55
CA ALA A 74 11.87 -2.67 4.81
C ALA A 74 13.17 -1.88 4.71
N THR A 75 13.67 -1.48 5.87
CA THR A 75 15.04 -1.00 6.03
C THR A 75 15.63 -1.51 7.34
N LEU A 76 16.96 -1.68 7.36
CA LEU A 76 17.74 -1.98 8.55
C LEU A 76 18.43 -0.71 9.11
N ALA A 77 18.40 0.40 8.37
CA ALA A 77 19.04 1.64 8.78
C ALA A 77 18.24 2.35 9.88
N SER A 78 18.96 2.93 10.85
CA SER A 78 18.36 3.81 11.87
C SER A 78 17.93 5.17 11.29
N ASN A 79 18.61 5.61 10.24
CA ASN A 79 18.36 6.87 9.55
C ASN A 79 18.29 6.59 8.03
N PRO A 80 17.17 6.01 7.56
CA PRO A 80 17.08 5.52 6.19
C PRO A 80 17.06 6.65 5.16
N THR A 81 17.91 6.51 4.15
CA THR A 81 17.87 7.23 2.88
C THR A 81 17.00 6.48 1.86
N ASP A 82 16.79 7.04 0.66
CA ASP A 82 15.96 6.40 -0.37
C ASP A 82 16.53 5.07 -0.87
N ASP A 83 17.86 4.88 -0.79
CA ASP A 83 18.55 3.65 -1.23
C ASP A 83 18.52 2.52 -0.19
N ASP A 84 18.13 2.82 1.06
CA ASP A 84 18.11 1.84 2.16
C ASP A 84 16.83 0.99 2.19
N TRP A 85 15.90 1.24 1.28
CA TRP A 85 14.60 0.58 1.21
C TRP A 85 14.63 -0.58 0.23
N PHE A 86 14.27 -1.77 0.70
CA PHE A 86 14.17 -2.96 -0.13
C PHE A 86 12.81 -3.63 0.01
N PRO A 87 12.25 -4.22 -1.06
CA PRO A 87 10.97 -4.89 -1.01
C PRO A 87 11.06 -6.21 -0.23
N ILE A 88 10.03 -6.49 0.56
CA ILE A 88 9.90 -7.75 1.29
C ILE A 88 9.07 -8.72 0.46
N LYS A 89 9.55 -9.96 0.37
CA LYS A 89 8.80 -11.05 -0.24
C LYS A 89 7.79 -11.58 0.78
N PHE A 90 6.52 -11.64 0.39
CA PHE A 90 5.48 -12.30 1.17
C PHE A 90 5.61 -13.82 1.08
N THR A 91 5.38 -14.47 2.21
CA THR A 91 5.54 -15.92 2.34
C THR A 91 4.43 -16.65 1.58
N GLU A 92 3.17 -16.23 1.77
CA GLU A 92 2.02 -16.93 1.18
C GLU A 92 1.91 -16.68 -0.32
N SER A 93 1.98 -15.42 -0.77
CA SER A 93 1.89 -15.08 -2.20
C SER A 93 3.13 -15.45 -3.00
N CYS A 94 4.24 -15.79 -2.33
CA CYS A 94 5.55 -16.03 -2.94
C CYS A 94 6.03 -14.88 -3.85
N ASN A 95 5.54 -13.67 -3.62
CA ASN A 95 5.79 -12.48 -4.45
C ASN A 95 6.13 -11.27 -3.57
N TYR A 96 6.65 -10.19 -4.17
CA TYR A 96 6.96 -8.94 -3.47
C TYR A 96 5.75 -8.02 -3.26
N TYR A 97 4.58 -8.50 -3.68
CA TYR A 97 3.31 -7.81 -3.55
C TYR A 97 2.18 -8.79 -3.30
N LEU A 98 1.11 -8.31 -2.68
CA LEU A 98 -0.20 -8.93 -2.63
C LEU A 98 -1.07 -8.30 -3.72
N GLU A 99 -1.65 -9.13 -4.58
CA GLU A 99 -2.45 -8.68 -5.72
C GLU A 99 -3.94 -8.82 -5.42
N PHE A 100 -4.66 -7.70 -5.42
CA PHE A 100 -6.11 -7.62 -5.24
C PHE A 100 -6.77 -7.08 -6.51
N THR A 101 -6.54 -7.78 -7.62
CA THR A 101 -6.76 -7.22 -8.97
C THR A 101 -7.54 -8.15 -9.87
N ASP A 102 -8.03 -9.25 -9.32
CA ASP A 102 -8.80 -10.28 -10.03
C ASP A 102 -10.23 -9.81 -10.37
N MET A 103 -10.35 -8.54 -10.77
CA MET A 103 -11.59 -7.82 -11.04
C MET A 103 -11.28 -6.72 -12.07
N VAL A 104 -11.65 -7.00 -13.32
CA VAL A 104 -11.42 -6.24 -14.57
C VAL A 104 -11.29 -4.72 -14.40
N ILE A 105 -10.18 -4.18 -14.91
CA ILE A 105 -9.94 -2.74 -14.98
C ILE A 105 -9.85 -2.32 -16.44
N LEU A 106 -10.62 -1.29 -16.79
CA LEU A 106 -10.83 -0.72 -18.12
C LEU A 106 -9.59 -0.75 -19.03
N ASN A 107 -9.74 -1.39 -20.20
CA ASN A 107 -8.99 -1.03 -21.40
C ASN A 107 -9.62 0.27 -21.98
N PRO A 108 -8.90 1.40 -22.05
CA PRO A 108 -9.45 2.64 -22.61
C PRO A 108 -9.81 2.53 -24.10
N ASN A 109 -9.33 1.50 -24.82
CA ASN A 109 -9.41 1.41 -26.27
C ASN A 109 -10.22 0.21 -26.81
N GLY A 110 -11.01 -0.47 -25.99
CA GLY A 110 -11.96 -1.46 -26.52
C GLY A 110 -12.44 -2.52 -25.55
N GLY A 111 -13.74 -2.51 -25.28
CA GLY A 111 -14.54 -3.72 -25.38
C GLY A 111 -15.09 -4.36 -24.11
N ASP A 112 -14.42 -4.29 -22.96
CA ASP A 112 -14.83 -5.12 -21.81
C ASP A 112 -15.45 -4.30 -20.66
N LEU A 113 -16.73 -4.57 -20.41
CA LEU A 113 -17.54 -4.06 -19.30
C LEU A 113 -17.36 -4.95 -18.05
N ILE A 114 -17.17 -4.29 -16.90
CA ILE A 114 -16.89 -4.82 -15.55
C ILE A 114 -17.93 -5.84 -15.06
N ARG A 115 -17.51 -6.82 -14.23
CA ARG A 115 -18.43 -7.54 -13.31
C ARG A 115 -17.90 -7.92 -11.91
N GLN A 116 -17.11 -7.13 -11.19
CA GLN A 116 -16.99 -7.38 -9.73
C GLN A 116 -16.54 -6.20 -8.86
N GLN A 117 -17.04 -6.18 -7.61
CA GLN A 117 -16.73 -5.20 -6.57
C GLN A 117 -15.37 -5.51 -5.96
N GLY A 118 -14.49 -4.51 -5.83
CA GLY A 118 -13.13 -4.65 -5.30
C GLY A 118 -13.08 -5.36 -3.94
N THR A 119 -11.90 -5.87 -3.60
CA THR A 119 -11.73 -6.71 -2.42
C THR A 119 -12.03 -5.91 -1.13
N THR A 120 -12.93 -6.46 -0.31
CA THR A 120 -13.25 -5.92 1.01
C THR A 120 -12.99 -7.00 2.04
N GLY A 121 -12.21 -6.69 3.06
CA GLY A 121 -11.84 -7.65 4.09
C GLY A 121 -10.53 -7.29 4.77
N THR A 122 -10.13 -8.12 5.72
CA THR A 122 -8.86 -7.98 6.42
C THR A 122 -7.95 -9.14 6.02
N PHE A 123 -6.78 -8.81 5.52
CA PHE A 123 -5.73 -9.74 5.15
C PHE A 123 -4.56 -9.55 6.11
N ALA A 124 -3.80 -10.60 6.36
CA ALA A 124 -2.62 -10.53 7.20
C ALA A 124 -1.52 -11.40 6.63
N GLU A 125 -0.29 -10.92 6.75
CA GLU A 125 0.91 -11.63 6.31
C GLU A 125 1.96 -11.57 7.41
N THR A 126 2.71 -12.65 7.55
CA THR A 126 3.87 -12.70 8.43
C THR A 126 5.14 -12.59 7.61
N VAL A 127 5.99 -11.63 7.99
CA VAL A 127 7.31 -11.42 7.41
C VAL A 127 8.37 -11.61 8.48
N THR A 128 9.53 -12.13 8.06
CA THR A 128 10.64 -12.44 8.95
C THR A 128 11.84 -11.57 8.63
N GLY A 129 12.37 -10.88 9.65
CA GLY A 129 13.56 -10.05 9.61
C GLY A 129 13.57 -9.04 10.76
N ASN A 130 14.75 -8.58 11.17
CA ASN A 130 14.89 -7.57 12.22
C ASN A 130 14.82 -6.16 11.62
N PHE A 131 13.68 -5.81 11.03
CA PHE A 131 13.54 -4.53 10.32
C PHE A 131 13.40 -3.37 11.30
N THR A 132 14.12 -2.28 11.04
CA THR A 132 14.05 -1.05 11.83
C THR A 132 12.77 -0.30 11.49
N TYR A 133 12.52 -0.11 10.19
CA TYR A 133 11.28 0.48 9.70
C TYR A 133 10.65 -0.32 8.57
N LEU A 134 9.33 -0.18 8.44
CA LEU A 134 8.52 -0.72 7.37
C LEU A 134 7.77 0.42 6.67
N LYS A 135 7.58 0.32 5.36
CA LYS A 135 6.65 1.16 4.59
C LYS A 135 5.69 0.26 3.86
N VAL A 136 4.44 0.66 3.77
CA VAL A 136 3.45 -0.01 2.94
C VAL A 136 3.17 0.87 1.73
N GLY A 137 3.19 0.28 0.55
CA GLY A 137 2.88 0.97 -0.68
C GLY A 137 1.76 0.30 -1.46
N ILE A 138 1.02 1.12 -2.20
CA ILE A 138 0.01 0.72 -3.16
C ILE A 138 0.61 0.96 -4.55
N ASP A 139 0.64 -0.10 -5.36
CA ASP A 139 0.97 -0.03 -6.78
C ASP A 139 -0.25 -0.37 -7.63
N ARG A 140 -0.57 0.54 -8.54
CA ARG A 140 -1.65 0.43 -9.51
C ARG A 140 -1.17 0.83 -10.90
N ASP A 141 0.09 1.26 -11.07
CA ASP A 141 0.58 1.74 -12.37
C ASP A 141 0.56 0.65 -13.45
N TYR A 142 0.63 -0.64 -13.07
CA TYR A 142 0.48 -1.79 -13.97
C TYR A 142 -0.92 -1.87 -14.61
N ILE A 143 -1.93 -1.23 -14.03
CA ILE A 143 -3.28 -1.14 -14.54
C ILE A 143 -3.39 -0.03 -15.58
N SER A 144 -2.97 1.16 -15.19
CA SER A 144 -2.97 2.36 -16.01
C SER A 144 -2.01 3.38 -15.41
N LYS A 145 -1.03 3.81 -16.20
CA LYS A 145 -0.12 4.90 -15.81
C LYS A 145 -0.86 6.24 -15.66
N TYR A 146 -1.99 6.39 -16.36
CA TYR A 146 -2.81 7.60 -16.38
C TYR A 146 -4.29 7.21 -16.22
N PRO A 147 -4.73 6.86 -14.99
CA PRO A 147 -6.09 6.39 -14.74
C PRO A 147 -7.11 7.51 -14.98
N SER A 148 -8.23 7.16 -15.61
CA SER A 148 -9.39 8.06 -15.74
C SER A 148 -10.11 8.24 -14.41
N ASP A 149 -10.94 9.29 -14.28
CA ASP A 149 -11.69 9.57 -13.05
C ASP A 149 -12.62 8.40 -12.67
N VAL A 150 -13.12 7.68 -13.67
CA VAL A 150 -13.92 6.46 -13.47
C VAL A 150 -13.06 5.32 -12.92
N GLN A 151 -11.86 5.11 -13.45
CA GLN A 151 -10.95 4.08 -12.92
C GLN A 151 -10.55 4.40 -11.46
N LYS A 152 -10.29 5.68 -11.18
CA LYS A 152 -9.97 6.12 -9.82
C LYS A 152 -11.16 5.97 -8.86
N SER A 153 -12.39 6.26 -9.28
CA SER A 153 -13.57 6.12 -8.42
C SER A 153 -13.93 4.66 -8.10
N LEU A 154 -13.50 3.73 -8.95
CA LEU A 154 -13.69 2.30 -8.76
C LEU A 154 -12.59 1.66 -7.91
N ALA A 155 -11.38 2.23 -7.91
CA ALA A 155 -10.27 1.79 -7.09
C ALA A 155 -10.51 2.24 -5.64
N GLY A 156 -11.06 1.37 -4.80
CA GLY A 156 -11.28 1.66 -3.38
C GLY A 156 -9.98 1.81 -2.58
N LYS A 157 -10.05 1.62 -1.27
CA LYS A 157 -9.02 2.11 -0.34
C LYS A 157 -8.44 1.05 0.59
N LEU A 158 -7.22 1.31 1.05
CA LEU A 158 -6.56 0.62 2.16
C LEU A 158 -6.90 1.39 3.44
N GLU A 159 -7.89 0.90 4.19
CA GLU A 159 -8.44 1.60 5.35
C GLU A 159 -7.50 1.58 6.55
N GLN A 160 -6.85 0.44 6.79
CA GLN A 160 -6.09 0.24 8.01
C GLN A 160 -4.87 -0.64 7.74
N ILE A 161 -3.76 -0.26 8.37
CA ILE A 161 -2.56 -1.07 8.50
C ILE A 161 -2.31 -1.31 9.98
N LEU A 162 -2.09 -2.56 10.38
CA LEU A 162 -1.61 -2.92 11.71
C LEU A 162 -0.28 -3.64 11.57
N ILE A 163 0.68 -3.29 12.42
CA ILE A 163 1.95 -4.02 12.52
C ILE A 163 2.10 -4.48 13.96
N ASN A 164 2.33 -5.78 14.11
CA ASN A 164 2.67 -6.41 15.39
C ASN A 164 4.07 -7.03 15.31
N TYR A 165 4.84 -6.83 16.37
CA TYR A 165 6.22 -7.29 16.56
C TYR A 165 6.51 -7.50 18.04
#